data_AF-A0A844B1R3-F1
#
_entry.id   AF-A0A844B1R3-F1
#
_cell.length_a   1.000
_cell.length_b   1.000
_cell.length_c   1.000
_cell.angle_alpha   90.00
_cell.angle_beta   90.00
_cell.angle_gamma   90.00
#
_symmetry.space_group_name_H-M   'P 1'
#
loop_
_entity.id
_entity.type
_entity.pdbx_description
1 polymer ?
#
loop_
_entity_poly.entity_id
_entity_poly.type
_entity_poly.pdbx_seq_one_letter_code
_entity_poly.pdbx_strand_id
1 'polypeptide(L)'
;MTAPKNNQQDSHSMVAIVSGNSLGLSLTSLATLGQQGSVGSSGAGRSGEQVFVNASNGNLVLRDQDDYVAAYGLDVSAVRTYNSAGKIVGGVQDSWAVGVSRQKVTVPTTWGAGTITRTDFDGAEATYTWDAASASYFTTAGAGPNDTITRDAGTGQYIWTDGATGTVERYDASGRLVSTEDIQGNRIVHTYNAQGRLASSVGANGETVSYLYSAAGDLTDITTSVPAGTVTKRVHYDWDTSHRMTRVTVDLTPADGSTADGVSYWTTYSYVGTSNRIETIAQKDNSSLKFAYDAQQRVVSITDALGRVTTLNYDAAGLKTRITTPANVTSDFLYNAAGRLSEIDVGGQLEHAFSYVNANVDDVA
;
A
#
# COMPACT_ATOMS: atom_id res chain seq x y z
N MET A 1 -23.44 -22.13 38.96
CA MET A 1 -22.41 -22.32 37.91
C MET A 1 -23.06 -21.99 36.58
N THR A 2 -23.03 -20.71 36.21
CA THR A 2 -23.54 -20.19 34.95
C THR A 2 -22.42 -20.29 33.93
N ALA A 3 -22.57 -21.18 32.95
CA ALA A 3 -21.64 -21.31 31.83
C ALA A 3 -21.67 -20.02 30.97
N PRO A 4 -20.51 -19.56 30.46
CA PRO A 4 -20.48 -18.41 29.57
C PRO A 4 -21.09 -18.79 28.22
N LYS A 5 -21.98 -17.93 27.71
CA LYS A 5 -22.50 -18.02 26.35
C LYS A 5 -21.36 -17.73 25.37
N ASN A 6 -21.06 -18.69 24.51
CA ASN A 6 -20.20 -18.51 23.33
C ASN A 6 -20.77 -17.40 22.43
N ASN A 7 -20.14 -16.22 22.46
CA ASN A 7 -20.25 -15.21 21.41
C ASN A 7 -19.42 -15.69 20.21
N GLN A 8 -20.03 -16.52 19.37
CA GLN A 8 -19.46 -16.97 18.10
C GLN A 8 -20.42 -16.55 16.97
N GLN A 9 -20.30 -15.29 16.55
CA GLN A 9 -20.62 -14.78 15.20
C GLN A 9 -20.33 -13.27 15.13
N ASP A 10 -19.10 -12.85 15.43
CA ASP A 10 -18.67 -11.53 15.00
C ASP A 10 -18.52 -11.55 13.48
N SER A 11 -19.35 -10.75 12.84
CA SER A 11 -19.33 -10.45 11.41
C SER A 11 -18.01 -9.78 11.05
N HIS A 12 -17.01 -10.59 10.69
CA HIS A 12 -15.72 -10.08 10.23
C HIS A 12 -15.93 -9.35 8.90
N SER A 13 -15.84 -8.02 8.93
CA SER A 13 -15.72 -7.19 7.73
C SER A 13 -14.44 -7.61 7.00
N MET A 14 -14.54 -7.95 5.70
CA MET A 14 -13.39 -8.25 4.81
C MET A 14 -12.62 -6.99 4.39
N VAL A 15 -12.84 -5.88 5.10
CA VAL A 15 -12.15 -4.60 4.92
C VAL A 15 -11.68 -4.14 6.28
N ALA A 16 -10.39 -3.79 6.38
CA ALA A 16 -9.84 -3.14 7.55
C ALA A 16 -10.06 -1.63 7.44
N ILE A 17 -10.68 -1.04 8.46
CA ILE A 17 -10.77 0.41 8.59
C ILE A 17 -9.55 0.90 9.37
N VAL A 18 -8.73 1.72 8.72
CA VAL A 18 -7.53 2.34 9.30
C VAL A 18 -7.75 3.85 9.42
N SER A 19 -6.87 4.56 10.11
CA SER A 19 -6.99 6.01 10.26
C SER A 19 -5.61 6.66 10.16
N GLY A 20 -5.47 7.75 9.42
CA GLY A 20 -4.20 8.48 9.36
C GLY A 20 -4.21 9.56 8.30
N ASN A 21 -3.28 10.49 8.38
CA ASN A 21 -3.19 11.58 7.40
C ASN A 21 -2.41 11.19 6.14
N SER A 22 -1.80 10.00 6.11
CA SER A 22 -1.07 9.50 4.95
C SER A 22 -1.98 8.86 3.92
N LEU A 23 -1.52 8.87 2.66
CA LEU A 23 -2.19 8.23 1.53
C LEU A 23 -1.89 6.73 1.45
N GLY A 24 -0.84 6.21 2.09
CA GLY A 24 -0.52 4.77 2.18
C GLY A 24 -0.80 4.18 3.56
N LEU A 25 -0.39 2.92 3.78
CA LEU A 25 -0.64 2.15 5.01
C LEU A 25 0.47 2.35 6.04
N SER A 26 1.72 2.54 5.60
CA SER A 26 2.92 2.62 6.45
C SER A 26 2.99 3.85 7.38
N LEU A 27 2.07 4.80 7.25
CA LEU A 27 1.94 5.98 8.13
C LEU A 27 0.50 6.16 8.65
N THR A 28 -0.27 5.07 8.71
CA THR A 28 -1.58 5.04 9.36
C THR A 28 -1.47 4.55 10.79
N SER A 29 -2.57 4.63 11.54
CA SER A 29 -2.76 4.01 12.85
C SER A 29 -2.40 2.52 12.83
N LEU A 30 -2.51 1.82 11.69
CA LEU A 30 -2.03 0.44 11.57
C LEU A 30 -0.51 0.33 11.75
N ALA A 31 0.24 1.31 11.24
CA ALA A 31 1.71 1.34 11.32
C ALA A 31 2.23 1.96 12.64
N THR A 32 1.45 2.82 13.30
CA THR A 32 1.84 3.47 14.56
C THR A 32 1.26 2.80 15.82
N LEU A 33 0.10 2.15 15.71
CA LEU A 33 -0.69 1.60 16.81
C LEU A 33 -1.02 0.10 16.62
N GLY A 34 -0.61 -0.52 15.51
CA GLY A 34 -0.90 -1.92 15.22
C GLY A 34 -2.40 -2.22 15.10
N GLN A 35 -2.82 -3.41 15.54
CA GLN A 35 -4.23 -3.85 15.52
C GLN A 35 -5.15 -2.97 16.38
N GLN A 36 -4.61 -2.19 17.34
CA GLN A 36 -5.38 -1.28 18.20
C GLN A 36 -5.85 -0.02 17.45
N GLY A 37 -5.27 0.26 16.27
CA GLY A 37 -5.64 1.37 15.42
C GLY A 37 -6.58 1.01 14.26
N SER A 38 -7.10 -0.22 14.22
CA SER A 38 -7.88 -0.74 13.09
C SER A 38 -9.14 -1.50 13.54
N VAL A 39 -10.22 -1.36 12.79
CA VAL A 39 -11.45 -2.16 12.99
C VAL A 39 -11.71 -3.02 11.76
N GLY A 40 -11.90 -4.32 11.94
CA GLY A 40 -12.16 -5.29 10.86
C GLY A 40 -10.92 -6.11 10.44
N SER A 41 -11.10 -7.04 9.49
CA SER A 41 -10.02 -7.87 8.94
C SER A 41 -9.72 -7.45 7.50
N SER A 42 -8.45 -7.26 7.13
CA SER A 42 -8.08 -6.77 5.80
C SER A 42 -8.21 -7.82 4.69
N GLY A 43 -8.23 -9.12 5.03
CA GLY A 43 -8.27 -10.20 4.03
C GLY A 43 -9.63 -10.27 3.32
N ALA A 44 -9.62 -10.06 1.99
CA ALA A 44 -10.76 -10.30 1.12
C ALA A 44 -10.56 -11.58 0.32
N GLY A 45 -11.48 -12.54 0.49
CA GLY A 45 -11.49 -13.79 -0.29
C GLY A 45 -10.25 -14.67 -0.11
N ARG A 46 -10.02 -15.55 -1.08
CA ARG A 46 -8.90 -16.51 -1.09
C ARG A 46 -7.67 -16.07 -1.88
N SER A 47 -7.74 -14.95 -2.62
CA SER A 47 -6.60 -14.46 -3.41
C SER A 47 -5.47 -13.88 -2.58
N GLY A 48 -5.72 -13.53 -1.31
CA GLY A 48 -4.74 -12.84 -0.46
C GLY A 48 -4.83 -11.31 -0.53
N GLU A 49 -5.75 -10.77 -1.33
CA GLU A 49 -5.98 -9.33 -1.45
C GLU A 49 -6.38 -8.71 -0.10
N GLN A 50 -5.67 -7.64 0.24
CA GLN A 50 -5.88 -6.86 1.45
C GLN A 50 -6.57 -5.54 1.10
N VAL A 51 -7.69 -5.26 1.77
CA VAL A 51 -8.51 -4.07 1.51
C VAL A 51 -8.54 -3.16 2.73
N PHE A 52 -8.21 -1.90 2.52
CA PHE A 52 -8.17 -0.88 3.56
C PHE A 52 -8.96 0.36 3.15
N VAL A 53 -9.75 0.89 4.09
CA VAL A 53 -10.36 2.21 3.93
C VAL A 53 -9.90 3.10 5.07
N ASN A 54 -9.38 4.28 4.74
CA ASN A 54 -8.93 5.24 5.72
C ASN A 54 -10.11 6.11 6.21
N ALA A 55 -10.45 5.99 7.49
CA ALA A 55 -11.56 6.70 8.10
C ALA A 55 -11.36 8.22 8.19
N SER A 56 -10.14 8.76 8.04
CA SER A 56 -9.92 10.22 8.09
C SER A 56 -10.29 10.90 6.76
N ASN A 57 -10.03 10.23 5.65
CA ASN A 57 -10.06 10.84 4.31
C ASN A 57 -10.82 9.99 3.26
N GLY A 58 -11.33 8.82 3.64
CA GLY A 58 -12.06 7.89 2.79
C GLY A 58 -11.26 7.29 1.64
N ASN A 59 -9.94 7.31 1.73
CA ASN A 59 -9.08 6.69 0.74
C ASN A 59 -9.20 5.15 0.79
N LEU A 60 -9.50 4.54 -0.35
CA LEU A 60 -9.41 3.10 -0.57
C LEU A 60 -7.99 2.72 -1.00
N VAL A 61 -7.37 1.81 -0.26
CA VAL A 61 -6.07 1.20 -0.57
C VAL A 61 -6.24 -0.31 -0.67
N LEU A 62 -5.79 -0.89 -1.77
CA LEU A 62 -5.72 -2.35 -1.95
C LEU A 62 -4.26 -2.76 -1.99
N ARG A 63 -3.92 -3.90 -1.41
CA ARG A 63 -2.58 -4.49 -1.50
C ARG A 63 -2.69 -5.99 -1.78
N ASP A 64 -1.92 -6.46 -2.74
CA ASP A 64 -1.78 -7.88 -3.04
C ASP A 64 -0.32 -8.19 -3.39
N GLN A 65 0.14 -9.40 -3.08
CA GLN A 65 1.48 -9.85 -3.42
C GLN A 65 1.39 -10.82 -4.60
N ASP A 66 1.73 -10.32 -5.79
CA ASP A 66 1.52 -11.04 -7.04
C ASP A 66 2.56 -12.13 -7.29
N ASP A 67 3.83 -11.82 -6.99
CA ASP A 67 4.89 -12.82 -7.05
C ASP A 67 5.97 -12.55 -6.00
N TYR A 68 6.72 -13.60 -5.70
CA TYR A 68 7.72 -13.60 -4.65
C TYR A 68 8.84 -14.55 -4.98
N VAL A 69 10.06 -14.06 -4.77
CA VAL A 69 11.27 -14.84 -4.90
C VAL A 69 12.04 -14.71 -3.59
N ALA A 70 12.16 -15.84 -2.88
CA ALA A 70 12.95 -15.95 -1.67
C ALA A 70 14.43 -15.82 -2.06
N ALA A 71 15.08 -14.75 -1.64
CA ALA A 71 16.49 -14.55 -1.90
C ALA A 71 17.31 -14.69 -0.62
N TYR A 72 18.61 -14.98 -0.75
CA TYR A 72 19.52 -14.88 0.39
C TYR A 72 19.62 -13.40 0.81
N GLY A 73 19.00 -13.04 1.94
CA GLY A 73 18.93 -11.68 2.46
C GLY A 73 17.56 -11.05 2.22
N LEU A 74 17.51 -9.98 1.42
CA LEU A 74 16.28 -9.29 1.05
C LEU A 74 15.53 -10.02 -0.06
N ASP A 75 14.25 -10.26 0.17
CA ASP A 75 13.38 -10.90 -0.81
C ASP A 75 12.95 -9.97 -1.94
N VAL A 76 12.81 -10.52 -3.16
CA VAL A 76 12.23 -9.78 -4.28
C VAL A 76 10.74 -10.08 -4.32
N SER A 77 9.91 -9.09 -4.01
CA SER A 77 8.45 -9.19 -4.09
C SER A 77 7.87 -8.22 -5.11
N ALA A 78 6.90 -8.69 -5.88
CA ALA A 78 6.06 -7.85 -6.72
C ALA A 78 4.75 -7.57 -5.96
N VAL A 79 4.73 -6.48 -5.20
CA VAL A 79 3.53 -6.04 -4.48
C VAL A 79 2.73 -5.11 -5.38
N ARG A 80 1.47 -5.43 -5.66
CA ARG A 80 0.53 -4.53 -6.32
C ARG A 80 -0.23 -3.72 -5.27
N THR A 81 -0.29 -2.41 -5.48
CA THR A 81 -1.01 -1.48 -4.62
C THR A 81 -1.93 -0.56 -5.41
N TYR A 82 -3.21 -0.53 -5.06
CA TYR A 82 -4.16 0.47 -5.52
C TYR A 82 -4.29 1.59 -4.50
N ASN A 83 -4.45 2.84 -4.95
CA ASN A 83 -4.68 3.97 -4.06
C ASN A 83 -5.64 4.99 -4.71
N SER A 84 -6.87 5.10 -4.19
CA SER A 84 -7.93 5.93 -4.79
C SER A 84 -7.67 7.44 -4.72
N ALA A 85 -6.83 7.89 -3.79
CA ALA A 85 -6.44 9.29 -3.59
C ALA A 85 -4.99 9.58 -4.00
N GLY A 86 -4.17 8.54 -4.22
CA GLY A 86 -2.78 8.65 -4.63
C GLY A 86 -2.66 9.16 -6.07
N LYS A 87 -2.10 10.36 -6.25
CA LYS A 87 -1.59 10.78 -7.56
C LYS A 87 -0.26 10.09 -7.81
N ILE A 88 -0.20 9.16 -8.75
CA ILE A 88 1.07 8.58 -9.16
C ILE A 88 1.86 9.63 -9.94
N VAL A 89 3.00 10.06 -9.41
CA VAL A 89 3.92 10.95 -10.11
C VAL A 89 4.75 10.12 -11.09
N GLY A 90 4.37 10.12 -12.38
CA GLY A 90 5.23 9.69 -13.48
C GLY A 90 4.98 8.32 -14.13
N GLY A 91 3.83 7.68 -13.95
CA GLY A 91 3.51 6.46 -14.71
C GLY A 91 2.10 5.91 -14.47
N VAL A 92 1.39 5.67 -15.59
CA VAL A 92 0.02 5.14 -15.80
C VAL A 92 -1.09 5.84 -14.98
N GLN A 93 -2.17 6.23 -15.67
CA GLN A 93 -3.23 7.08 -15.13
C GLN A 93 -4.12 6.36 -14.09
N ASP A 94 -3.90 5.10 -13.78
CA ASP A 94 -4.92 4.17 -13.28
C ASP A 94 -4.89 3.89 -11.77
N SER A 95 -4.19 4.69 -10.97
CA SER A 95 -4.11 4.56 -9.50
C SER A 95 -3.44 3.27 -8.97
N TRP A 96 -2.95 2.40 -9.86
CA TRP A 96 -2.21 1.18 -9.53
C TRP A 96 -0.70 1.36 -9.58
N ALA A 97 0.03 0.69 -8.70
CA ALA A 97 1.48 0.53 -8.77
C ALA A 97 1.86 -0.91 -8.47
N VAL A 98 2.94 -1.39 -9.11
CA VAL A 98 3.44 -2.75 -8.92
C VAL A 98 4.93 -2.73 -8.60
N GLY A 99 5.35 -3.50 -7.59
CA GLY A 99 6.71 -3.50 -7.07
C GLY A 99 7.11 -2.13 -6.52
N VAL A 100 8.36 -1.73 -6.76
CA VAL A 100 8.91 -0.45 -6.28
C VAL A 100 8.58 0.75 -7.19
N SER A 101 7.70 0.57 -8.18
CA SER A 101 7.44 1.58 -9.23
C SER A 101 6.90 2.91 -8.71
N ARG A 102 6.27 2.94 -7.54
CA ARG A 102 5.79 4.15 -6.87
C ARG A 102 6.82 4.76 -5.91
N GLN A 103 7.84 3.98 -5.53
CA GLN A 103 8.81 4.39 -4.52
C GLN A 103 9.76 5.45 -5.09
N LYS A 104 9.76 6.63 -4.47
CA LYS A 104 10.45 7.81 -5.00
C LYS A 104 10.93 8.75 -3.91
N VAL A 105 12.07 9.39 -4.13
CA VAL A 105 12.51 10.56 -3.37
C VAL A 105 12.35 11.81 -4.22
N THR A 106 11.58 12.78 -3.73
CA THR A 106 11.42 14.10 -4.35
C THR A 106 12.29 15.10 -3.61
N VAL A 107 13.27 15.65 -4.34
CA VAL A 107 14.30 16.52 -3.80
C VAL A 107 14.07 17.97 -4.26
N PRO A 108 14.30 18.97 -3.39
CA PRO A 108 14.24 20.37 -3.78
C PRO A 108 15.31 20.70 -4.82
N THR A 109 15.12 21.82 -5.54
CA THR A 109 16.04 22.26 -6.61
C THR A 109 17.47 22.48 -6.13
N THR A 110 17.65 22.70 -4.84
CA THR A 110 18.95 22.93 -4.20
C THR A 110 19.12 21.94 -3.06
N TRP A 111 20.18 21.12 -3.12
CA TRP A 111 20.54 20.24 -2.02
C TRP A 111 20.86 21.06 -0.76
N GLY A 112 20.38 20.61 0.39
CA GLY A 112 20.55 21.30 1.67
C GLY A 112 19.60 22.49 1.92
N ALA A 113 18.51 22.62 1.17
CA ALA A 113 17.49 23.65 1.39
C ALA A 113 16.08 23.05 1.33
N GLY A 114 15.17 23.52 2.19
CA GLY A 114 13.78 23.04 2.20
C GLY A 114 13.63 21.65 2.80
N THR A 115 12.67 20.89 2.28
CA THR A 115 12.35 19.52 2.72
C THR A 115 12.43 18.54 1.55
N ILE A 116 12.71 17.27 1.86
CA ILE A 116 12.61 16.15 0.92
C ILE A 116 11.36 15.34 1.25
N THR A 117 10.68 14.81 0.24
CA THR A 117 9.58 13.87 0.43
C THR A 117 9.97 12.50 -0.12
N ARG A 118 9.92 11.46 0.70
CA ARG A 118 10.02 10.06 0.27
C ARG A 118 8.61 9.49 0.17
N THR A 119 8.23 9.04 -1.02
CA THR A 119 7.00 8.29 -1.28
C THR A 119 7.34 6.81 -1.29
N ASP A 120 6.60 6.00 -0.53
CA ASP A 120 6.76 4.55 -0.46
C ASP A 120 5.94 3.82 -1.55
N PHE A 121 6.12 2.51 -1.68
CA PHE A 121 5.43 1.69 -2.70
C PHE A 121 3.90 1.74 -2.59
N ASP A 122 3.36 1.95 -1.39
CA ASP A 122 1.92 2.08 -1.13
C ASP A 122 1.38 3.50 -1.35
N GLY A 123 2.27 4.47 -1.58
CA GLY A 123 1.97 5.89 -1.73
C GLY A 123 1.98 6.67 -0.43
N ALA A 124 2.40 6.08 0.70
CA ALA A 124 2.67 6.83 1.92
C ALA A 124 3.82 7.81 1.70
N GLU A 125 3.69 9.03 2.23
CA GLU A 125 4.72 10.07 2.09
C GLU A 125 5.31 10.44 3.45
N ALA A 126 6.63 10.36 3.55
CA ALA A 126 7.40 10.85 4.68
C ALA A 126 8.17 12.12 4.29
N THR A 127 8.14 13.14 5.14
CA THR A 127 8.85 14.41 4.93
C THR A 127 10.11 14.46 5.78
N TYR A 128 11.23 14.86 5.18
CA TYR A 128 12.54 14.96 5.80
C TYR A 128 13.01 16.41 5.82
N THR A 129 13.61 16.82 6.93
CA THR A 129 14.14 18.18 7.15
C THR A 129 15.66 18.18 7.12
N TRP A 130 16.25 19.26 6.59
CA TRP A 130 17.70 19.41 6.50
C TRP A 130 18.35 19.62 7.87
N ASP A 131 19.42 18.88 8.15
CA ASP A 131 20.37 19.13 9.21
C ASP A 131 21.73 19.55 8.62
N ALA A 132 22.12 20.79 8.90
CA ALA A 132 23.38 21.35 8.44
C ALA A 132 24.61 20.73 9.13
N ALA A 133 24.46 20.17 10.34
CA ALA A 133 25.59 19.60 11.08
C ALA A 133 26.04 18.24 10.51
N SER A 134 25.09 17.37 10.19
CA SER A 134 25.34 16.08 9.53
C SER A 134 25.36 16.15 8.00
N ALA A 135 25.02 17.31 7.42
CA ALA A 135 24.83 17.49 5.98
C ALA A 135 23.86 16.46 5.37
N SER A 136 22.81 16.12 6.12
CA SER A 136 21.82 15.12 5.77
C SER A 136 20.40 15.62 5.99
N TYR A 137 19.43 14.99 5.34
CA TYR A 137 18.02 15.15 5.67
C TYR A 137 17.61 14.05 6.64
N PHE A 138 16.80 14.35 7.64
CA PHE A 138 16.29 13.36 8.60
C PHE A 138 14.80 13.54 8.85
N THR A 139 14.14 12.47 9.27
CA THR A 139 12.76 12.51 9.76
C THR A 139 12.74 12.21 11.25
N THR A 140 11.85 12.87 11.99
CA THR A 140 11.51 12.48 13.36
C THR A 140 10.20 11.71 13.41
N ALA A 141 9.52 11.50 12.29
CA ALA A 141 8.28 10.73 12.25
C ALA A 141 8.60 9.25 12.45
N GLY A 142 8.12 8.66 13.56
CA GLY A 142 8.35 7.27 13.92
C GLY A 142 9.06 7.11 15.27
N ALA A 143 8.94 5.93 15.88
CA ALA A 143 9.66 5.58 17.10
C ALA A 143 10.98 4.88 16.74
N GLY A 144 12.08 5.27 17.37
CA GLY A 144 13.41 4.68 17.13
C GLY A 144 14.44 5.68 16.60
N PRO A 145 15.60 5.21 16.14
CA PRO A 145 16.61 6.06 15.52
C PRO A 145 16.08 6.67 14.22
N ASN A 146 16.44 7.93 13.95
CA ASN A 146 15.93 8.67 12.78
C ASN A 146 16.46 8.09 11.46
N ASP A 147 15.58 7.95 10.48
CA ASP A 147 15.98 7.68 9.10
C ASP A 147 16.64 8.90 8.49
N THR A 148 17.58 8.68 7.57
CA THR A 148 18.35 9.76 6.93
C THR A 148 18.37 9.64 5.42
N ILE A 149 18.48 10.78 4.73
CA ILE A 149 18.74 10.88 3.29
C ILE A 149 19.98 11.72 3.07
N THR A 150 20.98 11.13 2.42
CA THR A 150 22.22 11.78 1.98
C THR A 150 22.32 11.79 0.46
N ARG A 151 23.30 12.52 -0.08
CA ARG A 151 23.57 12.59 -1.52
C ARG A 151 25.01 12.23 -1.81
N ASP A 152 25.22 11.27 -2.70
CA ASP A 152 26.53 11.01 -3.29
C ASP A 152 26.81 12.06 -4.36
N ALA A 153 27.80 12.91 -4.10
CA ALA A 153 28.17 14.00 -5.01
C ALA A 153 28.83 13.52 -6.31
N GLY A 154 29.47 12.33 -6.30
CA GLY A 154 30.15 11.78 -7.46
C GLY A 154 29.19 11.13 -8.46
N THR A 155 28.16 10.43 -7.96
CA THR A 155 27.16 9.75 -8.79
C THR A 155 25.86 10.55 -8.96
N GLY A 156 25.62 11.53 -8.09
CA GLY A 156 24.35 12.27 -8.03
C GLY A 156 23.20 11.46 -7.41
N GLN A 157 23.47 10.28 -6.87
CA GLN A 157 22.47 9.42 -6.24
C GLN A 157 22.05 9.95 -4.86
N TYR A 158 20.81 9.66 -4.49
CA TYR A 158 20.32 9.88 -3.13
C TYR A 158 20.34 8.55 -2.37
N ILE A 159 20.73 8.58 -1.12
CA ILE A 159 20.92 7.39 -0.29
C ILE A 159 20.03 7.56 0.94
N TRP A 160 19.01 6.72 1.06
CA TRP A 160 18.19 6.63 2.26
C TRP A 160 18.71 5.50 3.14
N THR A 161 18.75 5.73 4.45
CA THR A 161 19.17 4.75 5.45
C THR A 161 18.12 4.67 6.54
N ASP A 162 17.62 3.45 6.77
CA ASP A 162 16.75 3.12 7.91
C ASP A 162 17.56 3.21 9.21
N GLY A 163 17.13 4.05 10.13
CA GLY A 163 17.82 4.25 11.40
C GLY A 163 17.75 3.03 12.33
N ALA A 164 16.70 2.22 12.23
CA ALA A 164 16.47 1.05 13.09
C ALA A 164 17.10 -0.23 12.53
N THR A 165 16.96 -0.47 11.23
CA THR A 165 17.43 -1.72 10.60
C THR A 165 18.81 -1.60 9.96
N GLY A 166 19.23 -0.38 9.59
CA GLY A 166 20.45 -0.14 8.81
C GLY A 166 20.32 -0.50 7.32
N THR A 167 19.12 -0.84 6.85
CA THR A 167 18.85 -1.04 5.41
C THR A 167 19.13 0.26 4.64
N VAL A 168 19.77 0.12 3.49
CA VAL A 168 20.14 1.23 2.61
C VAL A 168 19.42 1.13 1.29
N GLU A 169 18.75 2.21 0.90
CA GLU A 169 18.13 2.38 -0.41
C GLU A 169 18.87 3.44 -1.20
N ARG A 170 19.10 3.18 -2.49
CA ARG A 170 19.74 4.15 -3.40
C ARG A 170 18.78 4.53 -4.50
N TYR A 171 18.73 5.83 -4.76
CA TYR A 171 17.87 6.45 -5.75
C TYR A 171 18.72 7.15 -6.80
N ASP A 172 18.29 7.10 -8.06
CA ASP A 172 18.94 7.86 -9.13
C ASP A 172 18.70 9.37 -9.00
N ALA A 173 19.33 10.17 -9.87
CA ALA A 173 19.19 11.62 -9.87
C ALA A 173 17.76 12.12 -10.15
N SER A 174 16.87 11.26 -10.67
CA SER A 174 15.44 11.56 -10.85
C SER A 174 14.57 11.12 -9.66
N GLY A 175 15.20 10.54 -8.64
CA GLY A 175 14.57 10.09 -7.41
C GLY A 175 13.99 8.69 -7.46
N ARG A 176 14.27 7.88 -8.49
CA ARG A 176 13.74 6.51 -8.62
C ARG A 176 14.62 5.51 -7.88
N LEU A 177 14.03 4.56 -7.15
CA LEU A 177 14.79 3.54 -6.43
C LEU A 177 15.54 2.62 -7.40
N VAL A 178 16.86 2.54 -7.29
CA VAL A 178 17.72 1.68 -8.13
C VAL A 178 18.31 0.50 -7.37
N SER A 179 18.36 0.55 -6.04
CA SER A 179 18.73 -0.64 -5.25
C SER A 179 18.36 -0.54 -3.79
N THR A 180 18.13 -1.70 -3.17
CA THR A 180 18.00 -1.88 -1.72
C THR A 180 19.07 -2.86 -1.24
N GLU A 181 19.68 -2.58 -0.09
CA GLU A 181 20.80 -3.34 0.47
C GLU A 181 20.60 -3.52 1.97
N ASP A 182 20.76 -4.75 2.48
CA ASP A 182 20.76 -5.01 3.92
C ASP A 182 22.13 -4.76 4.55
N ILE A 183 22.21 -4.84 5.88
CA ILE A 183 23.45 -4.65 6.62
C ILE A 183 24.51 -5.73 6.35
N GLN A 184 24.13 -6.86 5.76
CA GLN A 184 25.05 -7.92 5.34
C GLN A 184 25.57 -7.71 3.90
N GLY A 185 25.10 -6.67 3.20
CA GLY A 185 25.48 -6.35 1.82
C GLY A 185 24.71 -7.13 0.77
N ASN A 186 23.66 -7.89 1.13
CA ASN A 186 22.79 -8.52 0.15
C ASN A 186 21.96 -7.44 -0.53
N ARG A 187 22.02 -7.39 -1.85
CA ARG A 187 21.50 -6.27 -2.64
C ARG A 187 20.47 -6.73 -3.65
N ILE A 188 19.36 -6.00 -3.70
CA ILE A 188 18.39 -6.03 -4.81
C ILE A 188 18.68 -4.85 -5.72
N VAL A 189 18.74 -5.08 -7.03
CA VAL A 189 18.94 -4.04 -8.05
C VAL A 189 17.69 -3.90 -8.90
N HIS A 190 17.23 -2.66 -9.09
CA HIS A 190 16.08 -2.33 -9.91
C HIS A 190 16.52 -1.64 -11.20
N THR A 191 15.96 -2.07 -12.32
CA THR A 191 16.22 -1.46 -13.63
C THR A 191 14.93 -0.87 -14.20
N TYR A 192 15.07 0.15 -15.05
CA TYR A 192 13.95 0.84 -15.67
C TYR A 192 14.13 0.87 -17.19
N ASN A 193 13.01 0.76 -17.92
CA ASN A 193 13.03 0.88 -19.38
C ASN A 193 13.19 2.36 -19.82
N ALA A 194 13.29 2.57 -21.15
CA ALA A 194 13.47 3.90 -21.72
C ALA A 194 12.31 4.87 -21.42
N GLN A 195 11.12 4.35 -21.14
CA GLN A 195 9.94 5.11 -20.73
C GLN A 195 9.90 5.36 -19.21
N GLY A 196 10.91 4.92 -18.48
CA GLY A 196 11.06 5.13 -17.03
C GLY A 196 10.23 4.20 -16.15
N ARG A 197 9.66 3.12 -16.70
CA ARG A 197 8.91 2.10 -15.94
C ARG A 197 9.83 1.00 -15.44
N LEU A 198 9.52 0.43 -14.28
CA LEU A 198 10.28 -0.67 -13.67
C LEU A 198 10.32 -1.86 -14.63
N ALA A 199 11.50 -2.27 -15.07
CA ALA A 199 11.68 -3.35 -16.04
C ALA A 199 12.06 -4.66 -15.36
N SER A 200 12.93 -4.61 -14.35
CA SER A 200 13.30 -5.78 -13.56
C SER A 200 13.76 -5.44 -12.15
N SER A 201 13.66 -6.43 -11.27
CA SER A 201 14.28 -6.48 -9.95
C SER A 201 15.13 -7.74 -9.86
N VAL A 202 16.41 -7.60 -9.55
CA VAL A 202 17.39 -8.70 -9.48
C VAL A 202 17.88 -8.83 -8.05
N GLY A 203 17.65 -9.99 -7.43
CA GLY A 203 18.12 -10.30 -6.08
C GLY A 203 19.60 -10.63 -6.03
N ALA A 204 20.16 -10.72 -4.82
CA ALA A 204 21.59 -10.98 -4.61
C ALA A 204 22.06 -12.35 -5.15
N ASN A 205 21.14 -13.31 -5.23
CA ASN A 205 21.36 -14.64 -5.81
C ASN A 205 21.23 -14.67 -7.34
N GLY A 206 20.95 -13.53 -7.98
CA GLY A 206 20.75 -13.39 -9.42
C GLY A 206 19.36 -13.75 -9.92
N GLU A 207 18.46 -14.21 -9.04
CA GLU A 207 17.07 -14.43 -9.42
C GLU A 207 16.41 -13.10 -9.77
N THR A 208 15.61 -13.12 -10.83
CA THR A 208 15.11 -11.92 -11.48
C THR A 208 13.60 -11.99 -11.61
N VAL A 209 12.93 -10.93 -11.16
CA VAL A 209 11.53 -10.64 -11.47
C VAL A 209 11.50 -9.58 -12.56
N SER A 210 10.86 -9.87 -13.69
CA SER A 210 10.74 -8.97 -14.83
C SER A 210 9.28 -8.56 -15.06
N TYR A 211 9.10 -7.31 -15.48
CA TYR A 211 7.81 -6.68 -15.71
C TYR A 211 7.63 -6.42 -17.20
N LEU A 212 6.68 -7.10 -17.83
CA LEU A 212 6.44 -7.02 -19.27
C LEU A 212 5.30 -6.05 -19.56
N TYR A 213 5.51 -5.15 -20.53
CA TYR A 213 4.55 -4.12 -20.88
C TYR A 213 4.10 -4.23 -22.34
N SER A 214 2.85 -3.87 -22.58
CA SER A 214 2.31 -3.68 -23.93
C SER A 214 2.93 -2.46 -24.62
N ALA A 215 2.70 -2.31 -25.93
CA ALA A 215 3.12 -1.11 -26.67
C ALA A 215 2.42 0.17 -26.19
N ALA A 216 1.18 0.05 -25.68
CA ALA A 216 0.47 1.16 -25.04
C ALA A 216 1.01 1.47 -23.64
N GLY A 217 1.68 0.48 -23.05
CA GLY A 217 2.41 0.64 -21.81
C GLY A 217 1.76 0.09 -20.56
N ASP A 218 0.73 -0.72 -20.75
CA ASP A 218 0.04 -1.47 -19.71
C ASP A 218 0.91 -2.65 -19.30
N LEU A 219 1.05 -2.94 -18.00
CA LEU A 219 1.75 -4.12 -17.51
C LEU A 219 0.95 -5.34 -17.93
N THR A 220 1.48 -6.23 -18.77
CA THR A 220 0.76 -7.42 -19.22
C THR A 220 1.07 -8.62 -18.34
N ASP A 221 2.32 -8.74 -17.88
CA ASP A 221 2.78 -9.96 -17.20
C ASP A 221 3.93 -9.70 -16.24
N ILE A 222 4.03 -10.57 -15.24
CA ILE A 222 5.24 -10.73 -14.43
C ILE A 222 5.84 -12.11 -14.69
N THR A 223 7.14 -12.13 -14.92
CA THR A 223 7.92 -13.36 -15.09
C THR A 223 9.03 -13.43 -14.07
N THR A 224 9.28 -14.63 -13.57
CA THR A 224 10.38 -14.93 -12.66
C THR A 224 11.38 -15.84 -13.35
N SER A 225 12.67 -15.61 -13.14
CA SER A 225 13.73 -16.45 -13.72
C SER A 225 14.88 -16.60 -12.74
N VAL A 226 15.46 -17.79 -12.68
CA VAL A 226 16.70 -18.07 -11.95
C VAL A 226 17.91 -18.04 -12.89
N PRO A 227 19.12 -17.70 -12.43
CA PRO A 227 20.31 -17.73 -13.28
C PRO A 227 20.49 -19.09 -13.94
N ALA A 228 20.59 -19.10 -15.28
CA ALA A 228 20.71 -20.30 -16.11
C ALA A 228 19.54 -21.32 -16.00
N GLY A 229 18.38 -20.91 -15.47
CA GLY A 229 17.21 -21.76 -15.34
C GLY A 229 15.98 -21.29 -16.13
N THR A 230 14.85 -21.89 -15.81
CA THR A 230 13.58 -21.68 -16.50
C THR A 230 12.97 -20.33 -16.16
N VAL A 231 12.45 -19.63 -17.18
CA VAL A 231 11.57 -18.47 -16.99
C VAL A 231 10.16 -18.98 -16.75
N THR A 232 9.57 -18.61 -15.62
CA THR A 232 8.17 -18.88 -15.31
C THR A 232 7.34 -17.62 -15.53
N LYS A 233 6.15 -17.79 -16.07
CA LYS A 233 5.18 -16.73 -16.29
C LYS A 233 3.94 -17.07 -15.50
N ARG A 234 3.75 -16.38 -14.37
CA ARG A 234 2.76 -16.78 -13.37
C ARG A 234 1.61 -15.79 -13.25
N VAL A 235 1.87 -14.51 -13.47
CA VAL A 235 0.87 -13.44 -13.24
C VAL A 235 0.61 -12.70 -14.53
N HIS A 236 -0.67 -12.52 -14.84
CA HIS A 236 -1.18 -11.88 -16.04
C HIS A 236 -2.17 -10.78 -15.68
N TYR A 237 -2.17 -9.72 -16.47
CA TYR A 237 -2.99 -8.53 -16.23
C TYR A 237 -3.78 -8.17 -17.49
N ASP A 238 -5.08 -7.96 -17.31
CA ASP A 238 -5.97 -7.46 -18.36
C ASP A 238 -6.41 -6.03 -18.07
N TRP A 239 -6.68 -5.29 -19.14
CA TRP A 239 -6.90 -3.84 -19.11
C TRP A 239 -8.12 -3.49 -19.95
N ASP A 240 -8.83 -2.44 -19.56
CA ASP A 240 -9.86 -1.85 -20.42
C ASP A 240 -9.26 -0.89 -21.45
N THR A 241 -10.12 -0.37 -22.34
CA THR A 241 -9.75 0.59 -23.38
C THR A 241 -9.32 1.96 -22.85
N SER A 242 -9.53 2.23 -21.54
CA SER A 242 -9.08 3.43 -20.85
C SER A 242 -7.79 3.20 -20.07
N HIS A 243 -7.10 2.07 -20.30
CA HIS A 243 -5.86 1.69 -19.61
C HIS A 243 -6.05 1.56 -18.10
N ARG A 244 -7.20 1.02 -17.66
CA ARG A 244 -7.44 0.63 -16.26
C ARG A 244 -7.38 -0.88 -16.11
N MET A 245 -6.67 -1.38 -15.11
CA MET A 245 -6.56 -2.81 -14.83
C MET A 245 -7.93 -3.40 -14.49
N THR A 246 -8.39 -4.39 -15.25
CA THR A 246 -9.70 -5.03 -15.05
C THR A 246 -9.60 -6.42 -14.46
N ARG A 247 -8.47 -7.11 -14.64
CA ARG A 247 -8.28 -8.45 -14.11
C ARG A 247 -6.81 -8.75 -13.86
N VAL A 248 -6.59 -9.52 -12.81
CA VAL A 248 -5.32 -10.20 -12.53
C VAL A 248 -5.61 -11.68 -12.52
N THR A 249 -4.84 -12.45 -13.26
CA THR A 249 -4.91 -13.91 -13.26
C THR A 249 -3.57 -14.47 -12.80
N VAL A 250 -3.62 -15.35 -11.81
CA VAL A 250 -2.45 -16.07 -11.31
C VAL A 250 -2.59 -17.54 -11.68
N ASP A 251 -1.64 -17.99 -12.48
CA ASP A 251 -1.49 -19.37 -12.89
C ASP A 251 -0.87 -20.20 -11.75
N LEU A 252 -1.47 -21.35 -11.44
CA LEU A 252 -0.94 -22.28 -10.44
C LEU A 252 -0.14 -23.42 -11.08
N THR A 253 -0.11 -23.49 -12.41
CA THR A 253 0.62 -24.47 -13.23
C THR A 253 1.56 -23.79 -14.24
N PRO A 254 2.32 -22.74 -13.87
CA PRO A 254 3.06 -21.89 -14.81
C PRO A 254 4.17 -22.59 -15.63
N ALA A 255 4.45 -23.86 -15.33
CA ALA A 255 5.40 -24.70 -16.07
C ALA A 255 4.89 -25.13 -17.45
N ASP A 256 3.57 -25.15 -17.68
CA ASP A 256 2.99 -25.47 -18.99
C ASP A 256 2.85 -24.25 -19.91
N GLY A 257 3.04 -23.04 -19.36
CA GLY A 257 2.94 -21.77 -20.07
C GLY A 257 1.53 -21.42 -20.53
N SER A 258 0.49 -21.97 -19.91
CA SER A 258 -0.89 -21.87 -20.38
C SER A 258 -1.91 -21.72 -19.24
N THR A 259 -2.55 -20.56 -19.17
CA THR A 259 -3.69 -20.32 -18.27
C THR A 259 -5.00 -21.02 -18.69
N ALA A 260 -4.99 -21.79 -19.78
CA ALA A 260 -6.19 -22.38 -20.40
C ALA A 260 -6.65 -23.69 -19.73
N ASP A 261 -5.83 -24.28 -18.86
CA ASP A 261 -6.16 -25.50 -18.11
C ASP A 261 -7.20 -25.25 -17.00
N GLY A 262 -7.49 -23.98 -16.69
CA GLY A 262 -8.43 -23.55 -15.65
C GLY A 262 -7.87 -23.63 -14.22
N VAL A 263 -6.59 -23.99 -14.06
CA VAL A 263 -5.88 -24.14 -12.79
C VAL A 263 -5.23 -22.79 -12.42
N SER A 264 -6.07 -21.76 -12.38
CA SER A 264 -5.69 -20.39 -12.02
C SER A 264 -6.63 -19.81 -10.96
N TYR A 265 -6.23 -18.74 -10.28
CA TYR A 265 -7.17 -17.86 -9.60
C TYR A 265 -7.16 -16.49 -10.26
N TRP A 266 -8.23 -15.73 -10.08
CA TRP A 266 -8.32 -14.38 -10.61
C TRP A 266 -9.04 -13.45 -9.66
N THR A 267 -8.69 -12.17 -9.78
CA THR A 267 -9.37 -11.04 -9.16
C THR A 267 -9.71 -10.05 -10.25
N THR A 268 -10.92 -9.49 -10.22
CA THR A 268 -11.43 -8.54 -11.20
C THR A 268 -11.82 -7.24 -10.54
N TYR A 269 -11.65 -6.15 -11.29
CA TYR A 269 -11.93 -4.79 -10.86
C TYR A 269 -12.87 -4.12 -11.86
N SER A 270 -13.95 -3.53 -11.36
CA SER A 270 -14.80 -2.60 -12.11
C SER A 270 -14.63 -1.19 -11.56
N TYR A 271 -14.96 -0.18 -12.37
CA TYR A 271 -14.73 1.21 -12.03
C TYR A 271 -16.00 2.06 -12.12
N VAL A 272 -16.08 3.10 -11.29
CA VAL A 272 -17.17 4.08 -11.32
C VAL A 272 -17.07 4.93 -12.59
N GLY A 273 -17.92 4.64 -13.57
CA GLY A 273 -18.01 5.40 -14.82
C GLY A 273 -16.64 5.50 -15.53
N THR A 274 -16.23 6.72 -15.85
CA THR A 274 -14.94 7.02 -16.50
C THR A 274 -13.82 7.36 -15.50
N SER A 275 -14.05 7.19 -14.20
CA SER A 275 -13.02 7.46 -13.18
C SER A 275 -12.10 6.27 -12.96
N ASN A 276 -11.01 6.45 -12.22
CA ASN A 276 -10.12 5.36 -11.79
C ASN A 276 -10.50 4.80 -10.41
N ARG A 277 -11.73 5.05 -9.96
CA ARG A 277 -12.24 4.55 -8.67
C ARG A 277 -12.84 3.19 -8.81
N ILE A 278 -12.31 2.23 -8.06
CA ILE A 278 -12.84 0.87 -8.04
C ILE A 278 -14.26 0.89 -7.47
N GLU A 279 -15.21 0.44 -8.27
CA GLU A 279 -16.60 0.20 -7.84
C GLU A 279 -16.73 -1.19 -7.24
N THR A 280 -16.20 -2.23 -7.90
CA THR A 280 -16.34 -3.62 -7.46
C THR A 280 -15.03 -4.35 -7.56
N ILE A 281 -14.75 -5.17 -6.55
CA ILE A 281 -13.75 -6.24 -6.54
C ILE A 281 -14.52 -7.55 -6.55
N ALA A 282 -14.16 -8.48 -7.43
CA ALA A 282 -14.71 -9.84 -7.41
C ALA A 282 -13.63 -10.88 -7.69
N GLN A 283 -13.69 -12.01 -6.99
CA GLN A 283 -12.69 -13.07 -7.08
C GLN A 283 -13.31 -14.39 -7.56
N LYS A 284 -12.46 -15.33 -8.00
CA LYS A 284 -12.87 -16.65 -8.52
C LYS A 284 -13.74 -17.47 -7.53
N ASP A 285 -13.62 -17.24 -6.23
CA ASP A 285 -14.41 -17.93 -5.19
C ASP A 285 -15.80 -17.31 -4.94
N ASN A 286 -16.22 -16.33 -5.76
CA ASN A 286 -17.43 -15.52 -5.64
C ASN A 286 -17.42 -14.53 -4.46
N SER A 287 -16.30 -14.37 -3.75
CA SER A 287 -16.15 -13.22 -2.87
C SER A 287 -16.16 -11.93 -3.69
N SER A 288 -16.81 -10.90 -3.14
CA SER A 288 -16.88 -9.60 -3.76
C SER A 288 -17.07 -8.50 -2.72
N LEU A 289 -16.61 -7.31 -3.10
CA LEU A 289 -16.79 -6.06 -2.37
C LEU A 289 -17.21 -4.99 -3.36
N LYS A 290 -18.23 -4.21 -3.00
CA LYS A 290 -18.68 -3.04 -3.74
C LYS A 290 -18.49 -1.78 -2.91
N PHE A 291 -17.97 -0.73 -3.54
CA PHE A 291 -17.69 0.57 -2.91
C PHE A 291 -18.58 1.65 -3.51
N ALA A 292 -19.07 2.55 -2.67
CA ALA A 292 -19.71 3.79 -3.09
C ALA A 292 -18.95 5.00 -2.52
N TYR A 293 -18.95 6.09 -3.27
CA TYR A 293 -18.18 7.30 -2.96
C TYR A 293 -19.10 8.52 -2.85
N ASP A 294 -18.73 9.48 -2.01
CA ASP A 294 -19.38 10.79 -1.94
C ASP A 294 -18.86 11.79 -3.00
N ALA A 295 -19.37 13.01 -2.99
CA ALA A 295 -18.95 14.07 -3.89
C ALA A 295 -17.49 14.52 -3.69
N GLN A 296 -16.94 14.29 -2.49
CA GLN A 296 -15.53 14.50 -2.16
C GLN A 296 -14.67 13.29 -2.49
N GLN A 297 -15.26 12.26 -3.12
CA GLN A 297 -14.59 11.06 -3.60
C GLN A 297 -14.08 10.15 -2.47
N ARG A 298 -14.73 10.19 -1.32
CA ARG A 298 -14.45 9.38 -0.12
C ARG A 298 -15.36 8.17 -0.10
N VAL A 299 -14.87 6.99 0.29
CA VAL A 299 -15.69 5.78 0.45
C VAL A 299 -16.74 5.99 1.56
N VAL A 300 -18.02 5.91 1.22
CA VAL A 300 -19.13 6.04 2.19
C VAL A 300 -19.90 4.75 2.42
N SER A 301 -19.72 3.75 1.56
CA SER A 301 -20.38 2.46 1.68
C SER A 301 -19.49 1.34 1.16
N ILE A 302 -19.47 0.24 1.89
CA ILE A 302 -18.84 -1.03 1.53
C ILE A 302 -19.92 -2.10 1.62
N THR A 303 -20.14 -2.83 0.54
CA THR A 303 -21.11 -3.92 0.47
C THR A 303 -20.40 -5.22 0.13
N ASP A 304 -20.56 -6.26 0.94
CA ASP A 304 -19.96 -7.56 0.65
C ASP A 304 -20.84 -8.44 -0.26
N ALA A 305 -20.31 -9.61 -0.64
CA ALA A 305 -21.00 -10.59 -1.48
C ALA A 305 -22.36 -11.08 -0.94
N LEU A 306 -22.61 -10.94 0.37
CA LEU A 306 -23.89 -11.31 1.00
C LEU A 306 -24.87 -10.13 1.05
N GLY A 307 -24.50 -8.97 0.50
CA GLY A 307 -25.29 -7.75 0.55
C GLY A 307 -25.25 -7.05 1.91
N ARG A 308 -24.35 -7.44 2.80
CA ARG A 308 -24.18 -6.77 4.10
C ARG A 308 -23.44 -5.46 3.89
N VAL A 309 -23.95 -4.38 4.49
CA VAL A 309 -23.46 -3.01 4.24
C VAL A 309 -22.78 -2.44 5.48
N THR A 310 -21.54 -1.97 5.29
CA THR A 310 -20.85 -1.09 6.25
C THR A 310 -20.86 0.33 5.70
N THR A 311 -21.25 1.31 6.52
CA THR A 311 -21.29 2.72 6.10
C THR A 311 -20.27 3.55 6.85
N LEU A 312 -19.72 4.56 6.19
CA LEU A 312 -18.81 5.55 6.75
C LEU A 312 -19.43 6.94 6.60
N ASN A 313 -19.69 7.60 7.72
CA ASN A 313 -20.31 8.91 7.77
C ASN A 313 -19.29 9.92 8.30
N TYR A 314 -18.77 10.74 7.40
CA TYR A 314 -17.84 11.81 7.71
C TYR A 314 -18.61 13.06 8.11
N ASP A 315 -18.22 13.72 9.20
CA ASP A 315 -18.75 15.03 9.53
C ASP A 315 -18.24 16.11 8.57
N ALA A 316 -18.91 17.26 8.56
CA ALA A 316 -18.55 18.38 7.70
C ALA A 316 -17.23 19.06 8.12
N ALA A 317 -16.83 18.91 9.39
CA ALA A 317 -15.63 19.52 9.94
C ALA A 317 -14.36 18.69 9.67
N GLY A 318 -14.50 17.42 9.26
CA GLY A 318 -13.40 16.47 9.17
C GLY A 318 -12.87 16.04 10.55
N LEU A 319 -13.66 16.19 11.61
CA LEU A 319 -13.27 15.91 12.99
C LEU A 319 -13.88 14.63 13.52
N LYS A 320 -14.81 14.01 12.78
CA LYS A 320 -15.44 12.76 13.17
C LYS A 320 -15.83 11.91 11.97
N THR A 321 -15.54 10.62 12.07
CA THR A 321 -16.08 9.60 11.16
C THR A 321 -16.80 8.53 11.95
N ARG A 322 -18.09 8.33 11.65
CA ARG A 322 -18.89 7.25 12.21
C ARG A 322 -18.97 6.07 11.25
N ILE A 323 -18.46 4.94 11.67
CA ILE A 323 -18.60 3.66 10.98
C ILE A 323 -19.81 2.94 11.56
N THR A 324 -20.65 2.37 10.71
CA THR A 324 -21.78 1.52 11.14
C THR A 324 -21.71 0.19 10.42
N THR A 325 -21.57 -0.89 11.19
CA THR A 325 -21.49 -2.25 10.66
C THR A 325 -22.88 -2.79 10.26
N PRO A 326 -22.97 -3.90 9.52
CA PRO A 326 -24.26 -4.52 9.18
C PRO A 326 -25.08 -4.96 10.40
N ALA A 327 -24.42 -5.18 11.54
CA ALA A 327 -25.06 -5.50 12.82
C ALA A 327 -25.57 -4.25 13.58
N ASN A 328 -25.47 -3.06 12.97
CA ASN A 328 -25.75 -1.75 13.59
C ASN A 328 -24.85 -1.39 14.77
N VAL A 329 -23.69 -2.04 14.89
CA VAL A 329 -22.65 -1.61 15.84
C VAL A 329 -21.96 -0.39 15.24
N THR A 330 -21.80 0.66 16.06
CA THR A 330 -21.18 1.92 15.64
C THR A 330 -19.81 2.11 16.25
N SER A 331 -18.86 2.57 15.43
CA SER A 331 -17.54 3.02 15.89
C SER A 331 -17.33 4.48 15.47
N ASP A 332 -17.05 5.36 16.41
CA ASP A 332 -16.76 6.77 16.16
C ASP A 332 -15.26 7.00 16.27
N PHE A 333 -14.66 7.46 15.17
CA PHE A 333 -13.27 7.90 15.10
C PHE A 333 -13.27 9.41 15.22
N LEU A 334 -12.64 9.95 16.27
CA LEU A 334 -12.54 11.38 16.52
C LEU A 334 -11.14 11.89 16.18
N TYR A 335 -11.07 13.12 15.66
CA TYR A 335 -9.82 13.73 15.24
C TYR A 335 -9.60 15.06 15.94
N ASN A 336 -8.34 15.34 16.26
CA ASN A 336 -7.94 16.66 16.74
C ASN A 336 -7.86 17.68 15.60
N ALA A 337 -7.66 18.96 15.93
CA ALA A 337 -7.59 20.05 14.95
C ALA A 337 -6.45 19.92 13.91
N ALA A 338 -5.47 19.03 14.15
CA ALA A 338 -4.41 18.71 13.19
C ALA A 338 -4.74 17.48 12.32
N GLY A 339 -5.99 16.99 12.38
CA GLY A 339 -6.47 15.82 11.64
C GLY A 339 -5.95 14.47 12.17
N ARG A 340 -5.30 14.44 13.33
CA ARG A 340 -4.77 13.19 13.91
C ARG A 340 -5.84 12.52 14.78
N LEU A 341 -5.92 11.19 14.72
CA LEU A 341 -6.87 10.38 15.48
C LEU A 341 -6.70 10.62 16.99
N SER A 342 -7.69 11.19 17.65
CA SER A 342 -7.64 11.44 19.10
C SER A 342 -8.34 10.35 19.90
N GLU A 343 -9.46 9.80 19.43
CA GLU A 343 -10.25 8.84 20.19
C GLU A 343 -10.92 7.82 19.25
N ILE A 344 -11.15 6.62 19.76
CA ILE A 344 -12.04 5.61 19.18
C ILE A 344 -13.09 5.24 20.22
N ASP A 345 -14.36 5.52 19.90
CA ASP A 345 -15.49 5.05 20.68
C ASP A 345 -16.18 3.89 19.96
N VAL A 346 -16.42 2.77 20.65
CA VAL A 346 -17.19 1.64 20.09
C VAL A 346 -18.44 1.40 20.92
N GLY A 347 -19.59 1.37 20.24
CA GLY A 347 -20.89 1.22 20.90
C GLY A 347 -21.21 2.37 21.89
N GLY A 348 -20.57 3.53 21.72
CA GLY A 348 -20.70 4.67 22.63
C GLY A 348 -19.86 4.59 23.90
N GLN A 349 -18.89 3.68 23.96
CA GLN A 349 -17.89 3.61 25.03
C GLN A 349 -16.51 3.95 24.45
N LEU A 350 -15.76 4.79 25.17
CA LEU A 350 -14.35 5.07 24.84
C LEU A 350 -13.55 3.77 24.95
N GLU A 351 -12.94 3.36 23.83
CA GLU A 351 -12.09 2.18 23.77
C GLU A 351 -10.61 2.57 23.74
N HIS A 352 -10.27 3.64 23.01
CA HIS A 352 -8.91 4.16 22.90
C HIS A 352 -8.87 5.68 22.90
N ALA A 353 -7.83 6.25 23.51
CA ALA A 353 -7.55 7.69 23.50
C ALA A 353 -6.06 7.92 23.23
N PHE A 354 -5.74 8.79 22.28
CA PHE A 354 -4.39 9.02 21.80
C PHE A 354 -3.93 10.44 22.09
N SER A 355 -2.74 10.53 22.68
CA SER A 355 -2.05 11.80 22.86
C SER A 355 -0.78 11.84 22.00
N TYR A 356 -0.53 13.00 21.40
CA TYR A 356 0.61 13.21 20.51
C TYR A 356 1.58 14.19 21.16
N VAL A 357 2.69 13.68 21.69
CA VAL A 357 3.80 14.49 22.19
C VAL A 357 4.99 14.29 21.25
N ASN A 358 5.33 15.34 20.49
CA ASN A 358 6.26 15.26 19.34
C ASN A 358 5.76 14.26 18.28
N ALA A 359 6.60 13.33 17.84
CA ALA A 359 6.26 12.26 16.89
C ALA A 359 5.85 10.93 17.54
N ASN A 360 5.86 10.87 18.87
CA ASN A 360 5.43 9.69 19.61
C ASN A 360 3.92 9.73 19.86
N VAL A 361 3.31 8.55 19.83
CA VAL A 361 1.88 8.36 20.11
C VAL A 361 1.76 7.46 21.32
N ASP A 362 1.09 7.95 22.37
CA ASP A 362 0.78 7.17 23.57
C ASP A 362 -0.72 6.91 23.63
N ASP A 363 -1.11 5.65 23.83
CA ASP A 363 -2.48 5.27 24.23
C ASP A 363 -2.63 5.51 25.74
N VAL A 364 -3.64 6.30 26.10
CA VAL A 364 -3.84 6.82 27.47
C VAL A 364 -5.19 6.41 28.07
N ALA A 365 -5.90 5.48 27.43
CA ALA A 365 -7.19 4.97 27.88
C ALA A 365 -7.13 4.09 29.14
#